data_AF-Q5J732-F1
#
_entry.id   AF-Q5J732-F1
#
_cell.length_a   1.000
_cell.length_b   1.000
_cell.length_c   1.000
_cell.angle_alpha   90.00
_cell.angle_beta   90.00
_cell.angle_gamma   90.00
#
_symmetry.space_group_name_H-M   'P 1'
#
loop_
_entity.id
_entity.type
_entity.pdbx_description
1 polymer ?
#
loop_
_entity_poly.entity_id
_entity_poly.type
_entity_poly.pdbx_seq_one_letter_code
_entity_poly.pdbx_strand_id
1 'polypeptide(L)'
;MRCGPLYQFLWLWPYLSYVEAVPIRKVQDDTKTLIKTIVTRINDISHTQSVSSKQRVTGLDFIPGLHPLLSLSKMDQTLAIYQQILTSLPSRNVVQISNDLENLRDLLHLLAASKSCPLPQVRALESLESLGVVLEASLYSTEVVALSRLQGSLQDMLRQLDLSPGC
;
A
#
# COMPACT_ATOMS: atom_id res chain seq x y z
N MET A 1 17.06 -22.66 -50.97
CA MET A 1 17.16 -21.30 -50.38
C MET A 1 15.93 -21.03 -49.52
N ARG A 2 15.95 -21.35 -48.21
CA ARG A 2 14.83 -21.08 -47.26
C ARG A 2 15.31 -20.24 -46.07
N CYS A 3 16.16 -19.25 -46.31
CA CYS A 3 16.76 -18.42 -45.25
C CYS A 3 15.85 -17.24 -44.81
N GLY A 4 14.75 -16.97 -45.51
CA GLY A 4 13.83 -15.85 -45.23
C GLY A 4 13.12 -15.88 -43.86
N PRO A 5 12.52 -17.00 -43.40
CA PRO A 5 11.73 -16.98 -42.17
C PRO A 5 12.58 -16.80 -40.92
N LEU A 6 13.81 -17.37 -40.87
CA LEU A 6 14.69 -17.22 -39.71
C LEU A 6 15.12 -15.76 -39.48
N TYR A 7 15.35 -15.00 -40.56
CA TYR A 7 15.68 -13.57 -40.46
C TYR A 7 14.50 -12.73 -39.96
N GLN A 8 13.25 -13.07 -40.34
CA GLN A 8 12.07 -12.39 -39.82
C GLN A 8 11.88 -12.63 -38.31
N PHE A 9 12.08 -13.87 -37.84
CA PHE A 9 12.04 -14.16 -36.40
C PHE A 9 13.15 -13.45 -35.62
N LEU A 10 14.38 -13.42 -36.15
CA LEU A 10 15.49 -12.70 -35.52
C LEU A 10 15.26 -11.19 -35.46
N TRP A 11 14.59 -10.61 -36.47
CA TRP A 11 14.27 -9.19 -36.49
C TRP A 11 13.16 -8.79 -35.51
N LEU A 12 12.21 -9.71 -35.26
CA LEU A 12 11.17 -9.50 -34.24
C LEU A 12 11.68 -9.70 -32.81
N TRP A 13 12.77 -10.44 -32.62
CA TRP A 13 13.34 -10.74 -31.30
C TRP A 13 13.63 -9.49 -30.44
N PRO A 14 14.32 -8.44 -30.95
CA PRO A 14 14.53 -7.22 -30.16
C PRO A 14 13.24 -6.47 -29.88
N TYR A 15 12.25 -6.51 -30.79
CA TYR A 15 10.93 -5.88 -30.56
C TYR A 15 10.18 -6.59 -29.43
N LEU A 16 10.17 -7.93 -29.43
CA LEU A 16 9.58 -8.73 -28.36
C LEU A 16 10.32 -8.53 -27.04
N SER A 17 11.66 -8.46 -27.08
CA SER A 17 12.49 -8.22 -25.89
C SER A 17 12.28 -6.81 -25.31
N TYR A 18 11.91 -5.82 -26.12
CA TYR A 18 11.63 -4.46 -25.68
C TYR A 18 10.27 -4.33 -24.97
N VAL A 19 9.32 -5.21 -25.27
CA VAL A 19 7.96 -5.17 -24.70
C VAL A 19 7.92 -5.73 -23.26
N GLU A 20 8.88 -6.55 -22.83
CA GLU A 20 8.61 -7.52 -21.76
C GLU A 20 9.17 -7.20 -20.36
N ALA A 21 9.61 -5.98 -20.07
CA ALA A 21 9.85 -5.60 -18.67
C ALA A 21 9.58 -4.12 -18.44
N VAL A 22 8.46 -3.81 -17.78
CA VAL A 22 8.41 -2.57 -17.00
C VAL A 22 9.67 -2.58 -16.12
N PRO A 23 10.56 -1.56 -16.22
CA PRO A 23 11.79 -1.59 -15.45
C PRO A 23 11.43 -1.76 -13.99
N ILE A 24 11.95 -2.79 -13.32
CA ILE A 24 11.66 -3.05 -11.90
C ILE A 24 11.92 -1.80 -11.06
N ARG A 25 12.95 -1.04 -11.44
CA ARG A 25 13.27 0.28 -10.87
C ARG A 25 12.11 1.27 -10.98
N LYS A 26 11.45 1.33 -12.13
CA LYS A 26 10.28 2.20 -12.34
C LYS A 26 9.14 1.80 -11.41
N VAL A 27 8.80 0.52 -11.30
CA VAL A 27 7.74 0.06 -10.38
C VAL A 27 8.11 0.45 -8.95
N GLN A 28 9.35 0.20 -8.53
CA GLN A 28 9.83 0.57 -7.20
C GLN A 28 9.77 2.09 -6.95
N ASP A 29 10.16 2.91 -7.92
CA ASP A 29 10.13 4.38 -7.83
C ASP A 29 8.68 4.90 -7.79
N ASP A 30 7.77 4.31 -8.58
CA ASP A 30 6.35 4.60 -8.58
C ASP A 30 5.72 4.24 -7.22
N THR A 31 6.05 3.08 -6.65
CA THR A 31 5.63 2.66 -5.30
C THR A 31 6.07 3.68 -4.25
N LYS A 32 7.35 4.09 -4.27
CA LYS A 32 7.89 5.07 -3.33
C LYS A 32 7.23 6.45 -3.48
N THR A 33 6.97 6.86 -4.72
CA THR A 33 6.33 8.14 -5.03
C THR A 33 4.89 8.18 -4.55
N LEU A 34 4.15 7.07 -4.71
CA LEU A 34 2.79 6.95 -4.21
C LEU A 34 2.75 6.97 -2.69
N ILE A 35 3.65 6.24 -2.01
CA ILE A 35 3.78 6.31 -0.54
C ILE A 35 3.99 7.75 -0.07
N LYS A 36 4.93 8.49 -0.68
CA LYS A 36 5.18 9.89 -0.34
C LYS A 36 3.95 10.76 -0.55
N THR A 37 3.23 10.57 -1.65
CA THR A 37 1.99 11.29 -1.95
C THR A 37 0.92 11.06 -0.88
N ILE A 38 0.73 9.80 -0.45
CA ILE A 38 -0.22 9.46 0.61
C ILE A 38 0.19 10.10 1.94
N VAL A 39 1.47 10.03 2.30
CA VAL A 39 2.00 10.64 3.54
C VAL A 39 1.77 12.16 3.54
N THR A 40 2.03 12.85 2.43
CA THR A 40 1.75 14.28 2.29
C THR A 40 0.27 14.57 2.48
N ARG A 41 -0.62 13.78 1.85
CA ARG A 41 -2.07 13.98 2.00
C ARG A 41 -2.55 13.76 3.43
N ILE A 42 -2.00 12.77 4.14
CA ILE A 42 -2.31 12.56 5.56
C ILE A 42 -1.88 13.77 6.39
N ASN A 43 -0.72 14.37 6.11
CA ASN A 43 -0.27 15.59 6.78
C ASN A 43 -1.23 16.75 6.54
N ASP A 44 -1.69 16.94 5.30
CA ASP A 44 -2.61 18.02 4.95
C ASP A 44 -3.95 17.90 5.71
N ILE A 45 -4.45 16.68 5.90
CA ILE A 45 -5.63 16.42 6.75
C ILE A 45 -5.31 16.68 8.23
N SER A 46 -4.18 16.17 8.71
CA SER A 46 -3.78 16.28 10.12
C SER A 46 -3.58 17.73 10.56
N HIS A 47 -3.08 18.60 9.67
CA HIS A 47 -2.95 20.04 9.94
C HIS A 47 -4.31 20.72 10.17
N THR A 48 -5.39 20.19 9.60
CA THR A 48 -6.75 20.67 9.84
C THR A 48 -7.40 20.06 11.09
N GLN A 49 -6.89 18.92 11.55
CA GLN A 49 -7.43 18.14 12.66
C GLN A 49 -6.42 18.08 13.80
N SER A 50 -6.19 19.21 14.49
CA SER A 50 -5.26 19.24 15.64
C SER A 50 -5.83 18.42 16.80
N VAL A 51 -5.35 17.19 16.99
CA VAL A 51 -5.68 16.37 18.16
C VAL A 51 -4.41 16.07 18.93
N SER A 52 -4.51 16.11 20.25
CA SER A 52 -3.41 15.82 21.16
C SER A 52 -2.91 14.39 20.94
N SER A 53 -1.62 14.23 20.63
CA SER A 53 -0.94 12.93 20.50
C SER A 53 -1.02 12.06 21.77
N LYS A 54 -1.46 12.63 22.90
CA LYS A 54 -1.63 11.92 24.19
C LYS A 54 -2.98 11.22 24.33
N GLN A 55 -3.92 11.41 23.42
CA GLN A 55 -5.24 10.80 23.52
C GLN A 55 -5.15 9.31 23.19
N ARG A 56 -4.92 8.50 24.23
CA ARG A 56 -4.83 7.05 24.13
C ARG A 56 -6.25 6.48 24.09
N VAL A 57 -6.77 6.27 22.88
CA VAL A 57 -8.07 5.61 22.68
C VAL A 57 -7.88 4.12 22.92
N THR A 58 -8.53 3.59 23.95
CA THR A 58 -8.59 2.14 24.21
C THR A 58 -9.52 1.47 23.21
N GLY A 59 -9.21 0.23 22.81
CA GLY A 59 -10.03 -0.54 21.87
C GLY A 59 -9.61 -0.44 20.39
N LEU A 60 -8.60 0.37 20.07
CA LEU A 60 -8.01 0.47 18.72
C LEU A 60 -6.81 -0.48 18.51
N ASP A 61 -6.73 -1.58 19.26
CA ASP A 61 -5.62 -2.54 19.17
C ASP A 61 -5.66 -3.36 17.87
N PHE A 62 -6.81 -3.40 17.19
CA PHE A 62 -6.95 -3.99 15.87
C PHE A 62 -6.27 -3.18 14.76
N ILE A 63 -5.99 -1.88 14.97
CA ILE A 63 -5.30 -1.05 13.97
C ILE A 63 -3.81 -1.45 13.97
N PRO A 64 -3.27 -1.93 12.84
CA PRO A 64 -1.89 -2.39 12.76
C PRO A 64 -0.90 -1.37 13.32
N GLY A 65 0.01 -1.84 14.18
CA GLY A 65 1.10 -1.03 14.72
C GLY A 65 2.25 -0.85 13.72
N LEU A 66 3.29 -0.15 14.17
CA LEU A 66 4.57 -0.08 13.47
C LEU A 66 5.28 -1.44 13.54
N HIS A 67 5.79 -1.90 12.40
CA HIS A 67 6.47 -3.19 12.28
C HIS A 67 7.81 -2.96 11.57
N PRO A 68 8.95 -3.16 12.25
CA PRO A 68 10.26 -2.82 11.70
C PRO A 68 10.72 -3.76 10.58
N LEU A 69 10.13 -4.95 10.45
CA LEU A 69 10.44 -5.93 9.40
C LEU A 69 9.16 -6.25 8.62
N LEU A 70 9.05 -5.68 7.42
CA LEU A 70 7.92 -5.89 6.52
C LEU A 70 8.40 -6.58 5.25
N SER A 71 7.92 -7.79 5.02
CA SER A 71 7.96 -8.40 3.69
C SER A 71 6.86 -7.79 2.80
N LEU A 72 6.97 -7.92 1.48
CA LEU A 72 5.94 -7.41 0.55
C LEU A 72 4.55 -7.97 0.87
N SER A 73 4.45 -9.23 1.28
CA SER A 73 3.20 -9.85 1.75
C SER A 73 2.64 -9.15 2.99
N LYS A 74 3.51 -8.85 3.97
CA LYS A 74 3.08 -8.15 5.18
C LYS A 74 2.68 -6.70 4.90
N MET A 75 3.33 -6.04 3.94
CA MET A 75 2.94 -4.71 3.47
C MET A 75 1.53 -4.75 2.87
N ASP A 76 1.26 -5.68 1.95
CA ASP A 76 -0.08 -5.83 1.34
C ASP A 76 -1.17 -6.09 2.38
N GLN A 77 -0.94 -7.02 3.31
CA GLN A 77 -1.86 -7.31 4.40
C GLN A 77 -2.16 -6.06 5.26
N THR A 78 -1.11 -5.30 5.57
CA THR A 78 -1.25 -4.08 6.39
C THR A 78 -2.09 -3.05 5.64
N LEU A 79 -1.82 -2.83 4.35
CA LEU A 79 -2.59 -1.91 3.52
C LEU A 79 -4.05 -2.36 3.34
N ALA A 80 -4.31 -3.65 3.21
CA ALA A 80 -5.67 -4.20 3.12
C ALA A 80 -6.50 -3.89 4.38
N ILE A 81 -5.89 -4.04 5.57
CA ILE A 81 -6.56 -3.71 6.83
C ILE A 81 -6.85 -2.21 6.90
N TYR A 82 -5.87 -1.36 6.55
CA TYR A 82 -6.11 0.08 6.52
C TYR A 82 -7.18 0.47 5.51
N GLN A 83 -7.19 -0.10 4.30
CA GLN A 83 -8.23 0.16 3.30
C GLN A 83 -9.62 -0.12 3.87
N GLN A 84 -9.79 -1.24 4.60
CA GLN A 84 -11.09 -1.58 5.19
C GLN A 84 -11.47 -0.66 6.37
N ILE A 85 -10.50 -0.21 7.17
CA ILE A 85 -10.75 0.82 8.19
C ILE A 85 -11.17 2.12 7.51
N LEU A 86 -10.45 2.55 6.48
CA LEU A 86 -10.70 3.83 5.81
C LEU A 86 -12.05 3.86 5.06
N THR A 87 -12.47 2.76 4.44
CA THR A 87 -13.78 2.68 3.76
C THR A 87 -14.97 2.77 4.71
N SER A 88 -14.76 2.48 6.00
CA SER A 88 -15.80 2.61 7.03
C SER A 88 -15.93 4.02 7.62
N LEU A 89 -14.97 4.91 7.34
CA LEU A 89 -14.97 6.29 7.83
C LEU A 89 -15.76 7.20 6.88
N PRO A 90 -16.62 8.12 7.39
CA PRO A 90 -17.49 8.94 6.55
C PRO A 90 -16.77 10.13 5.85
N SER A 91 -15.46 10.26 6.01
CA SER A 91 -14.68 11.43 5.58
C SER A 91 -14.32 11.36 4.09
N ARG A 92 -14.70 12.39 3.32
CA ARG A 92 -14.36 12.48 1.88
C ARG A 92 -12.86 12.43 1.62
N ASN A 93 -12.05 13.01 2.51
CA ASN A 93 -10.60 13.01 2.39
C ASN A 93 -10.03 11.59 2.54
N VAL A 94 -10.67 10.76 3.35
CA VAL A 94 -10.28 9.36 3.59
C VAL A 94 -10.59 8.47 2.39
N VAL A 95 -11.68 8.73 1.65
CA VAL A 95 -12.01 7.97 0.42
C VAL A 95 -10.86 8.02 -0.59
N GLN A 96 -10.26 9.20 -0.78
CA GLN A 96 -9.14 9.33 -1.72
C GLN A 96 -7.90 8.58 -1.24
N ILE A 97 -7.62 8.59 0.07
CA ILE A 97 -6.52 7.81 0.64
C ILE A 97 -6.79 6.32 0.43
N SER A 98 -8.01 5.84 0.67
CA SER A 98 -8.38 4.44 0.43
C SER A 98 -8.09 4.00 -1.01
N ASN A 99 -8.44 4.81 -2.01
CA ASN A 99 -8.14 4.53 -3.41
C ASN A 99 -6.63 4.52 -3.69
N ASP A 100 -5.87 5.41 -3.07
CA ASP A 100 -4.41 5.40 -3.19
C ASP A 100 -3.80 4.16 -2.53
N LEU A 101 -4.38 3.63 -1.46
CA LEU A 101 -3.94 2.37 -0.86
C LEU A 101 -4.19 1.20 -1.81
N GLU A 102 -5.31 1.18 -2.53
CA GLU A 102 -5.58 0.18 -3.56
C GLU A 102 -4.50 0.20 -4.66
N ASN A 103 -4.23 1.38 -5.21
CA ASN A 103 -3.17 1.58 -6.19
C ASN A 103 -1.79 1.16 -5.65
N LEU A 104 -1.53 1.42 -4.36
CA LEU A 104 -0.28 1.02 -3.73
C LEU A 104 -0.16 -0.50 -3.60
N ARG A 105 -1.25 -1.20 -3.30
CA ARG A 105 -1.29 -2.66 -3.28
C ARG A 105 -1.01 -3.24 -4.67
N ASP A 106 -1.61 -2.68 -5.72
CA ASP A 106 -1.34 -3.10 -7.10
C ASP A 106 0.14 -2.97 -7.45
N LEU A 107 0.78 -1.87 -7.05
CA LEU A 107 2.22 -1.68 -7.23
C LEU A 107 3.06 -2.69 -6.43
N LEU A 108 2.64 -3.05 -5.21
CA LEU A 108 3.29 -4.12 -4.44
C LEU A 108 3.14 -5.48 -5.11
N HIS A 109 1.98 -5.79 -5.68
CA HIS A 109 1.76 -7.01 -6.45
C HIS A 109 2.66 -7.06 -7.70
N LEU A 110 2.79 -5.95 -8.43
CA LEU A 110 3.72 -5.86 -9.57
C LEU A 110 5.18 -6.03 -9.12
N LEU A 111 5.58 -5.39 -8.01
CA LEU A 111 6.91 -5.53 -7.46
C LEU A 111 7.20 -6.97 -7.02
N ALA A 112 6.24 -7.64 -6.41
CA ALA A 112 6.38 -9.03 -5.98
C ALA A 112 6.42 -10.00 -7.18
N ALA A 113 5.58 -9.77 -8.20
CA ALA A 113 5.62 -10.52 -9.45
C ALA A 113 6.99 -10.39 -10.13
N SER A 114 7.60 -9.19 -10.10
CA SER A 114 8.95 -8.97 -10.66
C SER A 114 10.07 -9.72 -9.92
N LYS A 115 9.80 -10.15 -8.68
CA LYS A 115 10.69 -10.99 -7.85
C LYS A 115 10.33 -12.47 -7.89
N SER A 116 9.44 -12.87 -8.81
CA SER A 116 8.93 -14.25 -8.92
C SER A 116 8.22 -14.74 -7.66
N CYS A 117 7.56 -13.84 -6.92
CA CYS A 117 6.86 -14.15 -5.67
C CYS A 117 5.45 -13.54 -5.64
N PRO A 118 4.51 -14.01 -6.47
CA PRO A 118 3.17 -13.43 -6.50
C PRO A 118 2.51 -13.48 -5.12
N LEU A 119 2.01 -12.34 -4.65
CA LEU A 119 1.33 -12.25 -3.36
C LEU A 119 -0.06 -12.89 -3.47
N PRO A 120 -0.49 -13.69 -2.49
CA PRO A 120 -1.87 -14.16 -2.45
C PRO A 120 -2.79 -12.94 -2.28
N GLN A 121 -3.95 -12.97 -2.95
CA GLN A 121 -4.93 -11.90 -2.80
C GLN A 121 -5.48 -11.91 -1.37
N VAL A 122 -5.03 -10.96 -0.55
CA VAL A 122 -5.51 -10.80 0.81
C VAL A 122 -6.90 -10.18 0.75
N ARG A 123 -7.93 -10.97 1.07
CA ARG A 123 -9.22 -10.44 1.47
C ARG A 123 -9.09 -9.96 2.90
N ALA A 124 -9.42 -8.70 3.11
CA ALA A 124 -9.26 -8.06 4.40
C ALA A 124 -10.06 -8.83 5.49
N LEU A 125 -9.39 -9.05 6.62
CA LEU A 125 -9.71 -10.09 7.61
C LEU A 125 -11.04 -9.82 8.33
N GLU A 126 -11.69 -10.88 8.82
CA GLU A 126 -12.93 -10.85 9.64
C GLU A 126 -12.81 -10.02 10.95
N SER A 127 -11.61 -9.54 11.32
CA SER A 127 -11.34 -8.89 12.63
C SER A 127 -12.02 -7.53 12.83
N LEU A 128 -12.81 -7.06 11.88
CA LEU A 128 -13.47 -5.74 11.92
C LEU A 128 -14.86 -5.74 12.52
N GLU A 129 -15.38 -6.88 12.99
CA GLU A 129 -16.52 -6.86 13.91
C GLU A 129 -16.26 -5.90 15.10
N SER A 130 -15.00 -5.85 15.57
CA SER A 130 -14.56 -4.90 16.60
C SER A 130 -14.59 -3.43 16.15
N LEU A 131 -14.39 -3.14 14.86
CA LEU A 131 -14.35 -1.79 14.34
C LEU A 131 -15.73 -1.13 14.37
N GLY A 132 -16.81 -1.87 14.06
CA GLY A 132 -18.17 -1.33 14.12
C GLY A 132 -18.49 -0.73 15.49
N VAL A 133 -18.17 -1.47 16.56
CA VAL A 133 -18.39 -1.02 17.95
C VAL A 133 -17.58 0.24 18.28
N VAL A 134 -16.33 0.34 17.82
CA VAL A 134 -15.47 1.49 18.16
C VAL A 134 -15.80 2.73 17.32
N LEU A 135 -16.18 2.55 16.06
CA LEU A 135 -16.63 3.64 15.20
C LEU A 135 -17.87 4.32 15.77
N GLU A 136 -18.85 3.56 16.28
CA GLU A 136 -20.03 4.15 16.92
C GLU A 136 -19.67 5.00 18.14
N ALA A 137 -18.62 4.62 18.89
CA ALA A 137 -18.20 5.35 20.07
C ALA A 137 -17.38 6.62 19.75
N SER A 138 -16.55 6.63 18.71
CA SER A 138 -15.69 7.78 18.39
C SER A 138 -15.11 7.80 16.96
N LEU A 139 -15.95 8.12 15.96
CA LEU A 139 -15.52 8.26 14.55
C LEU A 139 -14.28 9.16 14.38
N TYR A 140 -14.32 10.37 14.95
CA TYR A 140 -13.23 11.34 14.80
C TYR A 140 -11.91 10.84 15.42
N SER A 141 -12.01 10.23 16.61
CA SER A 141 -10.83 9.69 17.28
C SER A 141 -10.24 8.49 16.52
N THR A 142 -11.10 7.69 15.88
CA THR A 142 -10.69 6.55 15.07
C THR A 142 -10.00 7.00 13.78
N GLU A 143 -10.55 8.01 13.08
CA GLU A 143 -9.94 8.60 11.88
C GLU A 143 -8.52 9.08 12.16
N VAL A 144 -8.34 9.92 13.19
CA VAL A 144 -7.02 10.48 13.51
C VAL A 144 -6.01 9.40 13.89
N VAL A 145 -6.40 8.43 14.72
CA VAL A 145 -5.49 7.34 15.11
C VAL A 145 -5.17 6.43 13.92
N ALA A 146 -6.15 6.11 13.08
CA ALA A 146 -5.95 5.29 11.90
C ALA A 146 -4.99 5.97 10.91
N LEU A 147 -5.18 7.26 10.64
CA LEU A 147 -4.31 8.02 9.74
C LEU A 147 -2.89 8.19 10.30
N SER A 148 -2.75 8.46 11.61
CA SER A 148 -1.45 8.59 12.25
C SER A 148 -0.66 7.27 12.23
N ARG A 149 -1.31 6.13 12.52
CA ARG A 149 -0.67 4.81 12.43
C ARG A 149 -0.36 4.42 10.99
N LEU A 150 -1.27 4.70 10.04
CA LEU A 150 -1.05 4.47 8.61
C LEU A 150 0.18 5.24 8.12
N GLN A 151 0.30 6.51 8.49
CA GLN A 151 1.47 7.31 8.15
C GLN A 151 2.77 6.66 8.62
N GLY A 152 2.82 6.21 9.87
CA GLY A 152 4.00 5.53 10.39
C GLY A 152 4.28 4.20 9.68
N SER A 153 3.25 3.40 9.40
CA SER A 153 3.38 2.17 8.62
C SER A 153 3.92 2.45 7.21
N LEU A 154 3.45 3.51 6.55
CA LEU A 154 3.92 3.93 5.23
C LEU A 154 5.39 4.38 5.25
N GLN A 155 5.82 5.06 6.31
CA GLN A 155 7.23 5.42 6.49
C GLN A 155 8.11 4.18 6.68
N ASP A 156 7.65 3.19 7.44
CA ASP A 156 8.37 1.91 7.60
C ASP A 156 8.42 1.15 6.27
N MET A 157 7.33 1.12 5.50
CA MET A 157 7.32 0.54 4.14
C MET A 157 8.32 1.24 3.22
N LEU A 158 8.38 2.57 3.24
CA LEU A 158 9.31 3.34 2.42
C LEU A 158 10.77 2.95 2.72
N ARG A 159 11.13 2.86 4.00
CA ARG A 159 12.47 2.42 4.44
C ARG A 159 12.75 0.98 3.99
N GLN A 160 11.77 0.10 4.12
CA GLN A 160 11.93 -1.30 3.70
C GLN A 160 12.11 -1.43 2.19
N LEU A 161 11.40 -0.63 1.38
CA LEU A 161 11.58 -0.59 -0.07
C LEU A 161 12.99 -0.12 -0.48
N ASP A 162 13.67 0.70 0.31
CA ASP A 162 15.08 1.05 0.08
C ASP A 162 16.02 -0.13 0.38
N LEU A 163 15.66 -0.99 1.33
CA LEU A 163 16.40 -2.19 1.71
C LEU A 163 16.11 -3.41 0.84
N SER A 164 15.23 -3.28 -0.17
CA SER A 164 14.82 -4.39 -1.06
C SER A 164 14.22 -5.57 -0.29
N PRO A 165 13.01 -5.42 0.27
CA PRO A 165 12.45 -6.38 1.20
C PRO A 165 12.13 -7.70 0.48
N GLY A 166 12.19 -8.80 1.23
CA GLY A 166 11.71 -10.09 0.76
C GLY A 166 10.19 -10.11 0.53
N CYS A 167 9.72 -11.24 0.04
CA CYS A 167 8.32 -11.60 0.03
C CYS A 167 8.06 -12.44 1.29
#